data_AF-A0A4S4B9H3-F1
#
_entry.id   AF-A0A4S4B9H3-F1
#
_cell.length_a   1.000
_cell.length_b   1.000
_cell.length_c   1.000
_cell.angle_alpha   90.00
_cell.angle_beta   90.00
_cell.angle_gamma   90.00
#
_symmetry.space_group_name_H-M   'P 1'
#
loop_
_entity.id
_entity.type
_entity.pdbx_description
1 polymer ?
#
loop_
_entity_poly.entity_id
_entity_poly.type
_entity_poly.pdbx_seq_one_letter_code
_entity_poly.pdbx_strand_id
1 'polypeptide(L)'
;MEEKTLALAYRVTYQLDSGEVHDDQHPLLLAATPIQTLAPIRAPNNYRGQHHITGLHYSPNTGHLHAFESRLEQSALLRIDFELRPQAIATQPFALLYDDQGKRRGHIPDILVGRTHTRPLVIDVNPKVFVEKNAGPFSALRDACAEMGWDYAIWTEPNRAYASNLAFLYGYYRPLPGAASVTAALLDRLTPGPLPLADLEADLGSPCLIRPILFHLLWTKMIHADLLRPLTDSTLINREAA
;
A
#
# COMPACT_ATOMS: atom_id res chain seq x y z
N MET A 1 28.70 21.63 30.52
CA MET A 1 27.29 21.24 30.69
C MET A 1 27.08 20.11 29.72
N GLU A 2 27.06 18.89 30.25
CA GLU A 2 27.26 17.64 29.51
C GLU A 2 26.21 17.47 28.41
N GLU A 3 26.70 17.37 27.19
CA GLU A 3 25.98 16.83 26.04
C GLU A 3 25.79 15.33 26.32
N LYS A 4 24.68 14.99 26.99
CA LYS A 4 24.22 13.61 27.13
C LYS A 4 23.80 13.15 25.74
N THR A 5 24.75 12.62 24.98
CA THR A 5 24.48 11.77 23.81
C THR A 5 23.56 10.64 24.27
N LEU A 6 22.26 10.76 23.98
CA LEU A 6 21.33 9.63 24.07
C LEU A 6 21.82 8.60 23.06
N ALA A 7 22.50 7.56 23.54
CA ALA A 7 22.92 6.44 22.71
C ALA A 7 21.67 5.80 22.10
N LEU A 8 21.50 5.89 20.79
CA LEU A 8 20.37 5.28 20.10
C LEU A 8 20.67 3.81 19.84
N ALA A 9 19.89 2.95 20.50
CA ALA A 9 20.13 1.53 20.74
C ALA A 9 19.70 0.61 19.57
N TYR A 10 19.86 1.08 18.33
CA TYR A 10 19.36 0.42 17.13
C TYR A 10 20.51 -0.09 16.27
N ARG A 11 20.28 -1.20 15.58
CA ARG A 11 21.12 -1.65 14.46
C ARG A 11 20.19 -1.97 13.30
N VAL A 12 20.50 -1.42 12.12
CA VAL A 12 19.67 -1.54 10.93
C VAL A 12 20.45 -2.27 9.86
N THR A 13 19.87 -3.34 9.34
CA THR A 13 20.43 -4.09 8.22
C THR A 13 19.50 -3.96 7.02
N TYR A 14 20.02 -3.59 5.86
CA TYR A 14 19.25 -3.49 4.63
C TYR A 14 20.08 -3.94 3.44
N GLN A 15 19.41 -4.33 2.36
CA GLN A 15 20.06 -4.84 1.15
C GLN A 15 19.63 -3.99 -0.05
N LEU A 16 20.56 -3.77 -0.97
CA LEU A 16 20.30 -3.12 -2.25
C LEU A 16 20.06 -4.16 -3.35
N ASP A 17 19.38 -3.77 -4.43
CA ASP A 17 19.21 -4.60 -5.63
C ASP A 17 20.54 -4.99 -6.30
N SER A 18 21.61 -4.23 -6.03
CA SER A 18 22.98 -4.57 -6.44
C SER A 18 23.54 -5.80 -5.72
N GLY A 19 22.88 -6.26 -4.65
CA GLY A 19 23.35 -7.30 -3.74
C GLY A 19 24.22 -6.77 -2.59
N GLU A 20 24.49 -5.47 -2.54
CA GLU A 20 25.19 -4.83 -1.42
C GLU A 20 24.33 -4.89 -0.15
N VAL A 21 24.95 -5.26 0.98
CA VAL A 21 24.30 -5.34 2.29
C VAL A 21 24.94 -4.31 3.21
N HIS A 22 24.11 -3.46 3.79
CA HIS A 22 24.48 -2.47 4.79
C HIS A 22 24.03 -2.94 6.17
N ASP A 23 24.84 -2.66 7.17
CA ASP A 23 24.60 -3.06 8.55
C ASP A 23 25.12 -1.98 9.50
N ASP A 24 24.25 -1.02 9.79
CA ASP A 24 24.59 0.24 10.43
C ASP A 24 24.08 0.34 11.86
N GLN A 25 24.80 1.05 12.71
CA GLN A 25 24.40 1.35 14.09
C GLN A 25 23.35 2.48 14.17
N HIS A 26 22.94 3.05 13.03
CA HIS A 26 21.96 4.12 13.00
C HIS A 26 21.11 4.04 11.72
N PRO A 27 19.79 4.27 11.79
CA PRO A 27 18.90 4.23 10.62
C PRO A 27 19.10 5.33 9.55
N LEU A 28 20.01 6.30 9.73
CA LEU A 28 20.05 7.48 8.86
C LEU A 28 20.61 7.22 7.45
N LEU A 29 21.51 6.24 7.30
CA LEU A 29 22.01 5.85 5.98
C LEU A 29 20.91 5.17 5.15
N LEU A 30 20.09 4.35 5.78
CA LEU A 30 18.87 3.82 5.17
C LEU A 30 17.93 4.96 4.74
N ALA A 31 17.75 5.99 5.56
CA ALA A 31 16.90 7.14 5.23
C ALA A 31 17.36 7.93 3.98
N ALA A 32 18.67 7.96 3.74
CA ALA A 32 19.27 8.59 2.57
C ALA A 32 19.30 7.68 1.32
N THR A 33 18.98 6.40 1.48
CA THR A 33 19.00 5.41 0.40
C THR A 33 17.72 5.51 -0.44
N PRO A 34 17.81 5.57 -1.79
CA PRO A 34 16.62 5.57 -2.63
C PRO A 34 15.79 4.30 -2.43
N ILE A 35 14.49 4.45 -2.14
CA ILE A 35 13.61 3.31 -1.79
C ILE A 35 13.56 2.27 -2.92
N GLN A 36 13.57 2.72 -4.18
CA GLN A 36 13.51 1.85 -5.35
C GLN A 36 14.75 0.98 -5.57
N THR A 37 15.84 1.21 -4.82
CA THR A 37 17.04 0.36 -4.87
C THR A 37 17.09 -0.66 -3.75
N LEU A 38 16.09 -0.67 -2.84
CA LEU A 38 16.04 -1.60 -1.72
C LEU A 38 15.48 -2.96 -2.16
N ALA A 39 16.25 -4.01 -1.89
CA ALA A 39 15.82 -5.39 -2.05
C ALA A 39 15.23 -5.94 -0.74
N PRO A 40 14.32 -6.92 -0.80
CA PRO A 40 13.84 -7.62 0.40
C PRO A 40 15.01 -8.21 1.20
N ILE A 41 15.06 -7.92 2.51
CA ILE A 41 16.18 -8.35 3.39
C ILE A 41 16.21 -9.87 3.63
N ARG A 42 15.15 -10.57 3.27
CA ARG A 42 15.06 -12.03 3.32
C ARG A 42 14.33 -12.56 2.09
N ALA A 43 14.67 -13.77 1.68
CA ALA A 43 13.90 -14.47 0.66
C ALA A 43 12.56 -14.94 1.26
N PRO A 44 11.44 -14.85 0.51
CA PRO A 44 10.16 -15.37 0.96
C PRO A 44 10.26 -16.88 1.16
N ASN A 45 9.84 -17.34 2.34
CA ASN A 45 9.97 -18.74 2.73
C ASN A 45 8.80 -19.55 2.14
N ASN A 46 9.04 -20.32 1.09
CA ASN A 46 8.04 -21.20 0.46
C ASN A 46 8.22 -22.65 0.94
N TYR A 47 7.26 -23.20 1.69
CA TYR A 47 7.32 -24.61 2.14
C TYR A 47 5.98 -25.35 2.07
N ARG A 48 6.04 -26.68 1.99
CA ARG A 48 4.85 -27.55 1.86
C ARG A 48 4.01 -27.50 3.15
N GLY A 49 2.74 -27.12 3.03
CA GLY A 49 1.82 -26.95 4.18
C GLY A 49 1.68 -25.51 4.68
N GLN A 50 2.28 -24.54 3.99
CA GLN A 50 2.13 -23.13 4.31
C GLN A 50 0.66 -22.67 4.16
N HIS A 51 0.11 -22.12 5.24
CA HIS A 51 -1.27 -21.61 5.26
C HIS A 51 -1.39 -20.23 4.60
N HIS A 52 -0.28 -19.50 4.41
CA HIS A 52 -0.26 -18.18 3.82
C HIS A 52 0.12 -18.25 2.34
N ILE A 53 -0.59 -17.49 1.50
CA ILE A 53 -0.30 -17.41 0.07
C ILE A 53 0.82 -16.40 -0.13
N THR A 54 1.93 -16.86 -0.71
CA THR A 54 3.01 -16.02 -1.20
C THR A 54 2.78 -15.68 -2.67
N GLY A 55 3.25 -14.51 -3.11
CA GLY A 55 3.08 -14.10 -4.51
C GLY A 55 3.77 -12.78 -4.84
N LEU A 56 3.52 -12.32 -6.06
CA LEU A 56 4.00 -11.04 -6.56
C LEU A 56 2.80 -10.16 -6.92
N HIS A 57 2.81 -8.92 -6.43
CA HIS A 57 1.86 -7.86 -6.79
C HIS A 57 2.52 -6.89 -7.75
N TYR A 58 1.92 -6.66 -8.92
CA TYR A 58 2.40 -5.63 -9.83
C TYR A 58 1.82 -4.27 -9.42
N SER A 59 2.68 -3.30 -9.07
CA SER A 59 2.22 -1.94 -8.85
C SER A 59 2.19 -1.18 -10.18
N PRO A 60 1.02 -0.71 -10.65
CA PRO A 60 0.96 0.14 -11.85
C PRO A 60 1.57 1.53 -11.61
N ASN A 61 1.70 1.96 -10.34
CA ASN A 61 2.32 3.25 -10.00
C ASN A 61 3.85 3.17 -10.05
N THR A 62 4.46 2.07 -9.57
CA THR A 62 5.92 1.90 -9.64
C THR A 62 6.39 1.18 -10.91
N GLY A 63 5.53 0.42 -11.57
CA GLY A 63 5.89 -0.39 -12.74
C GLY A 63 6.67 -1.68 -12.42
N HIS A 64 6.66 -2.13 -11.16
CA HIS A 64 7.47 -3.26 -10.67
C HIS A 64 6.63 -4.32 -9.93
N LEU A 65 7.20 -5.52 -9.78
CA LEU A 65 6.64 -6.62 -9.00
C LEU A 65 7.16 -6.56 -7.56
N HIS A 66 6.25 -6.63 -6.59
CA HIS A 66 6.51 -6.56 -5.17
C HIS A 66 6.08 -7.86 -4.49
N ALA A 67 6.95 -8.45 -3.67
CA ALA A 67 6.66 -9.71 -3.01
C ALA A 67 5.71 -9.51 -1.81
N PHE A 68 4.81 -10.47 -1.60
CA PHE A 68 4.02 -10.56 -0.39
C PHE A 68 4.01 -11.99 0.12
N GLU A 69 3.91 -12.16 1.44
CA GLU A 69 3.86 -13.46 2.12
C GLU A 69 2.47 -13.80 2.67
N SER A 70 1.53 -12.86 2.60
CA SER A 70 0.15 -13.07 3.04
C SER A 70 -0.87 -12.35 2.16
N ARG A 71 -2.13 -12.80 2.18
CA ARG A 71 -3.23 -12.08 1.53
C ARG A 71 -3.49 -10.71 2.16
N LEU A 72 -3.14 -10.53 3.43
CA LEU A 72 -3.31 -9.26 4.11
C LEU A 72 -2.29 -8.23 3.57
N GLU A 73 -1.03 -8.64 3.37
CA GLU A 73 -0.02 -7.84 2.68
C GLU A 73 -0.41 -7.54 1.23
N GLN A 74 -0.93 -8.53 0.48
CA GLN A 74 -1.45 -8.29 -0.86
C GLN A 74 -2.55 -7.22 -0.86
N SER A 75 -3.49 -7.30 0.09
CA SER A 75 -4.54 -6.30 0.25
C SER A 75 -3.99 -4.92 0.63
N ALA A 76 -2.90 -4.86 1.40
CA ALA A 76 -2.21 -3.61 1.73
C ALA A 76 -1.56 -3.00 0.48
N LEU A 77 -0.89 -3.80 -0.36
CA LEU A 77 -0.30 -3.34 -1.63
C LEU A 77 -1.36 -2.76 -2.58
N LEU A 78 -2.51 -3.42 -2.72
CA LEU A 78 -3.66 -2.90 -3.48
C LEU A 78 -4.14 -1.55 -2.95
N ARG A 79 -4.26 -1.42 -1.62
CA ARG A 79 -4.66 -0.17 -0.97
C ARG A 79 -3.60 0.92 -1.15
N ILE A 80 -2.31 0.59 -1.09
CA ILE A 80 -1.21 1.53 -1.33
C ILE A 80 -1.32 2.08 -2.75
N ASP A 81 -1.50 1.22 -3.76
CA ASP A 81 -1.64 1.67 -5.15
C ASP A 81 -2.86 2.55 -5.38
N PHE A 82 -3.99 2.20 -4.77
CA PHE A 82 -5.23 2.94 -4.91
C PHE A 82 -5.22 4.27 -4.13
N GLU A 83 -4.77 4.26 -2.87
CA GLU A 83 -4.85 5.40 -1.97
C GLU A 83 -3.67 6.35 -2.09
N LEU A 84 -2.45 5.80 -2.09
CA LEU A 84 -1.24 6.58 -1.89
C LEU A 84 -0.56 6.99 -3.19
N ARG A 85 -0.86 6.31 -4.31
CA ARG A 85 -0.20 6.50 -5.62
C ARG A 85 1.33 6.59 -5.45
N PRO A 86 1.95 5.50 -4.98
CA PRO A 86 3.32 5.51 -4.51
C PRO A 86 4.31 5.83 -5.63
N GLN A 87 5.38 6.54 -5.31
CA GLN A 87 6.51 6.75 -6.23
C GLN A 87 7.49 5.56 -6.19
N ALA A 88 7.58 4.91 -5.03
CA ALA A 88 8.39 3.73 -4.81
C ALA A 88 7.74 2.85 -3.73
N ILE A 89 7.97 1.55 -3.83
CA ILE A 89 7.58 0.57 -2.82
C ILE A 89 8.79 -0.35 -2.62
N ALA A 90 9.11 -0.66 -1.37
CA ALA A 90 10.03 -1.72 -1.01
C ALA A 90 9.37 -2.64 0.01
N THR A 91 9.34 -3.94 -0.26
CA THR A 91 8.76 -4.96 0.63
C THR A 91 9.85 -5.61 1.47
N GLN A 92 9.62 -5.79 2.77
CA GLN A 92 10.63 -6.26 3.73
C GLN A 92 11.95 -5.47 3.63
N PRO A 93 11.89 -4.13 3.68
CA PRO A 93 12.96 -3.25 3.23
C PRO A 93 14.22 -3.26 4.09
N PHE A 94 14.10 -3.61 5.37
CA PHE A 94 15.21 -3.65 6.32
C PHE A 94 14.88 -4.52 7.54
N ALA A 95 15.88 -4.88 8.31
CA ALA A 95 15.76 -5.46 9.63
C ALA A 95 16.22 -4.45 10.69
N LEU A 96 15.39 -4.20 11.69
CA LEU A 96 15.70 -3.40 12.86
C LEU A 96 15.99 -4.32 14.04
N LEU A 97 17.21 -4.28 14.54
CA LEU A 97 17.61 -4.88 15.81
C LEU A 97 17.61 -3.80 16.90
N TYR A 98 17.04 -4.11 18.05
CA TYR A 98 16.90 -3.18 19.16
C TYR A 98 17.00 -3.89 20.51
N ASP A 99 17.33 -3.13 21.55
CA ASP A 99 17.22 -3.59 22.95
C ASP A 99 15.81 -3.33 23.49
N ASP A 100 15.19 -4.36 24.03
CA ASP A 100 13.93 -4.28 24.77
C ASP A 100 14.17 -4.81 26.18
N GLN A 101 14.43 -3.90 27.12
CA GLN A 101 14.66 -4.21 28.54
C GLN A 101 15.79 -5.24 28.75
N GLY A 102 16.93 -5.04 28.06
CA GLY A 102 18.09 -5.93 28.13
C GLY A 102 17.98 -7.19 27.27
N LYS A 103 16.89 -7.36 26.50
CA LYS A 103 16.72 -8.45 25.54
C LYS A 103 16.84 -7.91 24.13
N ARG A 104 17.79 -8.45 23.37
CA ARG A 104 17.91 -8.18 21.93
C ARG A 104 16.71 -8.75 21.19
N ARG A 105 16.04 -7.90 20.42
CA ARG A 105 14.94 -8.26 19.53
C ARG A 105 15.22 -7.79 18.12
N GLY A 106 14.51 -8.39 17.16
CA GLY A 106 14.54 -8.01 15.75
C GLY A 106 13.13 -7.81 15.22
N HIS A 107 12.97 -6.89 14.29
CA HIS A 107 11.73 -6.63 13.58
C HIS A 107 12.01 -6.28 12.12
N ILE A 108 11.22 -6.82 11.19
CA ILE A 108 11.30 -6.52 9.76
C ILE A 108 9.94 -5.94 9.38
N PRO A 109 9.83 -4.65 9.03
CA PRO A 109 8.57 -4.12 8.54
C PRO A 109 8.17 -4.72 7.21
N ASP A 110 6.87 -4.74 6.94
CA ASP A 110 6.36 -5.39 5.73
C ASP A 110 6.57 -4.53 4.49
N ILE A 111 6.28 -3.23 4.56
CA ILE A 111 6.30 -2.34 3.39
C ILE A 111 6.84 -0.94 3.75
N LEU A 112 7.75 -0.41 2.93
CA LEU A 112 8.12 1.00 2.91
C LEU A 112 7.61 1.64 1.61
N VAL A 113 6.92 2.77 1.75
CA VAL A 113 6.30 3.49 0.62
C VAL A 113 6.88 4.89 0.50
N GLY A 114 7.43 5.20 -0.68
CA GLY A 114 7.77 6.55 -1.08
C GLY A 114 6.52 7.30 -1.54
N ARG A 115 6.21 8.43 -0.91
CA ARG A 115 5.01 9.24 -1.18
C ARG A 115 5.38 10.59 -1.79
N THR A 116 4.56 11.05 -2.73
CA THR A 116 4.74 12.37 -3.34
C THR A 116 4.49 13.47 -2.29
N HIS A 117 5.42 14.43 -2.17
CA HIS A 117 5.32 15.63 -1.32
C HIS A 117 5.11 15.38 0.19
N THR A 118 5.28 14.16 0.67
CA THR A 118 5.16 13.81 2.10
C THR A 118 6.26 12.85 2.50
N ARG A 119 6.43 12.62 3.80
CA ARG A 119 7.47 11.73 4.34
C ARG A 119 7.28 10.30 3.79
N PRO A 120 8.32 9.47 3.65
CA PRO A 120 8.14 8.04 3.45
C PRO A 120 7.28 7.43 4.56
N LEU A 121 6.56 6.35 4.26
CA LEU A 121 5.67 5.66 5.19
C LEU A 121 6.09 4.20 5.32
N VAL A 122 6.43 3.78 6.54
CA VAL A 122 6.58 2.36 6.89
C VAL A 122 5.24 1.82 7.36
N ILE A 123 4.85 0.66 6.82
CA ILE A 123 3.59 -0.02 7.11
C ILE A 123 3.89 -1.43 7.58
N ASP A 124 3.53 -1.70 8.84
CA ASP A 124 3.44 -3.07 9.37
C ASP A 124 2.02 -3.60 9.13
N VAL A 125 1.92 -4.76 8.52
CA VAL A 125 0.68 -5.39 8.11
C VAL A 125 0.42 -6.60 9.01
N ASN A 126 -0.46 -6.43 9.99
CA ASN A 126 -0.68 -7.45 11.01
C ASN A 126 -2.18 -7.66 11.29
N PRO A 127 -2.63 -8.90 11.56
CA PRO A 127 -4.00 -9.16 11.99
C PRO A 127 -4.37 -8.32 13.22
N LYS A 128 -5.58 -7.78 13.27
CA LYS A 128 -6.04 -6.92 14.38
C LYS A 128 -5.85 -7.58 15.75
N VAL A 129 -6.18 -8.87 15.84
CA VAL A 129 -6.02 -9.67 17.07
C VAL A 129 -4.56 -9.78 17.50
N PHE A 130 -3.61 -9.78 16.56
CA PHE A 130 -2.19 -9.79 16.88
C PHE A 130 -1.75 -8.43 17.42
N VAL A 131 -2.18 -7.34 16.77
CA VAL A 131 -1.85 -5.96 17.17
C VAL A 131 -2.34 -5.66 18.58
N GLU A 132 -3.58 -6.04 18.90
CA GLU A 132 -4.18 -5.85 20.23
C GLU A 132 -3.42 -6.59 21.36
N LYS A 133 -2.70 -7.67 21.03
CA LYS A 133 -1.97 -8.50 22.00
C LYS A 133 -0.48 -8.17 22.11
N ASN A 134 0.09 -7.45 21.15
CA ASN A 134 1.56 -7.32 21.00
C ASN A 134 2.00 -5.87 20.73
N ALA A 135 1.89 -4.96 21.70
CA ALA A 135 2.24 -3.56 21.49
C ALA A 135 3.76 -3.28 21.39
N GLY A 136 4.61 -4.12 22.00
CA GLY A 136 6.04 -3.87 22.16
C GLY A 136 6.81 -3.65 20.85
N PRO A 137 6.79 -4.59 19.88
CA PRO A 137 7.57 -4.48 18.65
C PRO A 137 7.31 -3.22 17.82
N PHE A 138 6.08 -2.70 17.87
CA PHE A 138 5.67 -1.54 17.11
C PHE A 138 6.20 -0.22 17.67
N SER A 139 6.61 -0.18 18.95
CA SER A 139 7.16 1.03 19.57
C SER A 139 8.57 1.33 19.04
N ALA A 140 9.47 0.35 19.09
CA ALA A 140 10.84 0.50 18.62
C ALA A 140 10.91 0.88 17.14
N LEU A 141 10.08 0.27 16.29
CA LEU A 141 10.03 0.62 14.87
C LEU A 141 9.49 2.04 14.64
N ARG A 142 8.48 2.46 15.41
CA ARG A 142 7.94 3.82 15.35
C ARG A 142 9.00 4.86 15.69
N ASP A 143 9.78 4.62 16.74
CA ASP A 143 10.84 5.53 17.18
C ASP A 143 11.96 5.62 16.13
N ALA A 144 12.41 4.49 15.60
CA ALA A 144 13.37 4.45 14.50
C ALA A 144 12.87 5.17 13.23
N CYS A 145 11.58 5.04 12.90
CA CYS A 145 10.97 5.80 11.80
C CYS A 145 10.97 7.30 12.08
N ALA A 146 10.67 7.72 13.30
CA ALA A 146 10.68 9.14 13.66
C ALA A 146 12.08 9.76 13.51
N GLU A 147 13.15 9.03 13.86
CA GLU A 147 14.54 9.45 13.65
C GLU A 147 14.91 9.60 12.18
N MET A 148 14.39 8.73 11.31
CA MET A 148 14.55 8.84 9.85
C MET A 148 13.71 9.96 9.24
N GLY A 149 12.84 10.61 10.02
CA GLY A 149 11.84 11.52 9.48
C GLY A 149 10.83 10.81 8.59
N TRP A 150 10.44 9.58 8.96
CA TRP A 150 9.44 8.77 8.27
C TRP A 150 8.16 8.66 9.11
N ASP A 151 7.03 8.49 8.43
CA ASP A 151 5.77 8.12 9.09
C ASP A 151 5.73 6.61 9.32
N TYR A 152 4.99 6.19 10.34
CA TYR A 152 4.78 4.78 10.66
C TYR A 152 3.31 4.48 10.93
N ALA A 153 2.80 3.42 10.29
CA ALA A 153 1.44 2.93 10.47
C ALA A 153 1.43 1.41 10.65
N ILE A 154 0.43 0.94 11.40
CA ILE A 154 0.06 -0.48 11.44
C ILE A 154 -1.25 -0.61 10.69
N TRP A 155 -1.31 -1.47 9.69
CA TRP A 155 -2.52 -1.79 8.94
C TRP A 155 -3.00 -3.19 9.29
N THR A 156 -4.29 -3.27 9.64
CA THR A 156 -4.99 -4.51 9.92
C THR A 156 -5.92 -4.88 8.77
N GLU A 157 -6.71 -5.94 8.93
CA GLU A 157 -7.72 -6.34 7.96
C GLU A 157 -8.64 -5.15 7.62
N PRO A 158 -8.77 -4.80 6.33
CA PRO A 158 -9.72 -3.77 5.90
C PRO A 158 -11.16 -4.33 5.95
N ASN A 159 -12.14 -3.44 5.72
CA ASN A 159 -13.50 -3.87 5.44
C ASN A 159 -13.49 -4.87 4.25
N ARG A 160 -14.26 -5.96 4.38
CA ARG A 160 -14.28 -7.04 3.39
C ARG A 160 -14.74 -6.57 2.00
N ALA A 161 -15.79 -5.76 1.93
CA ALA A 161 -16.27 -5.21 0.67
C ALA A 161 -15.23 -4.29 0.05
N TYR A 162 -14.56 -3.46 0.87
CA TYR A 162 -13.46 -2.62 0.41
C TYR A 162 -12.33 -3.41 -0.22
N ALA A 163 -11.83 -4.46 0.45
CA ALA A 163 -10.79 -5.32 -0.12
C ALA A 163 -11.24 -6.01 -1.42
N SER A 164 -12.47 -6.53 -1.45
CA SER A 164 -13.03 -7.16 -2.65
C SER A 164 -13.18 -6.16 -3.81
N ASN A 165 -13.66 -4.95 -3.53
CA ASN A 165 -13.81 -3.89 -4.51
C ASN A 165 -12.46 -3.43 -5.05
N LEU A 166 -11.44 -3.24 -4.19
CA LEU A 166 -10.11 -2.89 -4.67
C LEU A 166 -9.49 -3.99 -5.53
N ALA A 167 -9.60 -5.25 -5.13
CA ALA A 167 -9.11 -6.37 -5.92
C ALA A 167 -9.81 -6.45 -7.30
N PHE A 168 -11.11 -6.16 -7.34
CA PHE A 168 -11.88 -6.08 -8.57
C PHE A 168 -11.46 -4.89 -9.45
N LEU A 169 -11.43 -3.67 -8.89
CA LEU A 169 -11.08 -2.44 -9.60
C LEU A 169 -9.62 -2.43 -10.07
N TYR A 170 -8.73 -3.13 -9.38
CA TYR A 170 -7.35 -3.33 -9.83
C TYR A 170 -7.30 -3.99 -11.22
N GLY A 171 -8.26 -4.85 -11.59
CA GLY A 171 -8.35 -5.38 -12.97
C GLY A 171 -8.54 -4.30 -14.05
N TYR A 172 -8.91 -3.08 -13.66
CA TYR A 172 -9.22 -1.94 -14.53
C TYR A 172 -8.22 -0.79 -14.37
N TYR A 173 -7.01 -1.04 -13.84
CA TYR A 173 -6.01 0.03 -13.71
C TYR A 173 -5.56 0.62 -15.06
N ARG A 174 -5.69 -0.13 -16.16
CA ARG A 174 -5.35 0.34 -17.52
C ARG A 174 -6.54 1.02 -18.18
N PRO A 175 -6.35 2.20 -18.81
CA PRO A 175 -7.42 2.81 -19.58
C PRO A 175 -7.76 1.97 -20.81
N LEU A 176 -9.04 1.99 -21.21
CA LEU A 176 -9.46 1.43 -22.49
C LEU A 176 -9.06 2.41 -23.62
N PRO A 177 -8.29 1.99 -24.63
CA PRO A 177 -7.95 2.85 -25.76
C PRO A 177 -9.19 3.39 -26.47
N GLY A 178 -9.19 4.67 -26.82
CA GLY A 178 -10.31 5.31 -27.52
C GLY A 178 -11.50 5.70 -26.63
N ALA A 179 -11.42 5.51 -25.31
CA ALA A 179 -12.51 5.83 -24.38
C ALA A 179 -12.71 7.33 -24.08
N ALA A 180 -11.89 8.23 -24.63
CA ALA A 180 -11.86 9.64 -24.23
C ALA A 180 -13.22 10.36 -24.36
N SER A 181 -13.94 10.15 -25.47
CA SER A 181 -15.26 10.75 -25.68
C SER A 181 -16.31 10.21 -24.70
N VAL A 182 -16.28 8.91 -24.43
CA VAL A 182 -17.19 8.24 -23.48
C VAL A 182 -16.88 8.69 -22.05
N THR A 183 -15.62 8.79 -21.68
CA THR A 183 -15.19 9.35 -20.39
C THR A 183 -15.73 10.77 -20.20
N ALA A 184 -15.58 11.64 -21.21
CA ALA A 184 -16.12 13.00 -21.13
C ALA A 184 -17.64 13.00 -20.93
N ALA A 185 -18.38 12.19 -21.72
CA ALA A 185 -19.83 12.09 -21.59
C ALA A 185 -20.29 11.56 -20.21
N LEU A 186 -19.58 10.57 -19.65
CA LEU A 186 -19.84 10.05 -18.30
C LEU A 186 -19.63 11.12 -17.22
N LEU A 187 -18.55 11.89 -17.31
CA LEU A 187 -18.25 12.96 -16.36
C LEU A 187 -19.27 14.11 -16.45
N ASP A 188 -19.69 14.46 -17.67
CA ASP A 188 -20.73 15.46 -17.89
C ASP A 188 -22.07 15.00 -17.30
N ARG A 189 -22.42 13.72 -17.46
CA ARG A 189 -23.66 13.13 -16.93
C ARG A 189 -23.73 13.14 -15.41
N LEU A 190 -22.60 13.08 -14.73
CA LEU A 190 -22.48 13.17 -13.27
C LEU A 190 -22.48 14.61 -12.74
N THR A 191 -22.45 15.63 -13.61
CA THR A 191 -22.45 17.05 -13.20
C THR A 191 -23.69 17.46 -12.40
N PRO A 192 -24.92 17.00 -12.73
CA PRO A 192 -26.12 17.35 -11.95
C PRO A 192 -26.19 16.69 -10.57
N GLY A 193 -25.42 15.61 -10.33
CA GLY A 193 -25.43 14.88 -9.07
C GLY A 193 -25.14 13.38 -9.24
N PRO A 194 -25.14 12.62 -8.13
CA PRO A 194 -24.92 11.19 -8.16
C PRO A 194 -25.94 10.44 -9.00
N LEU A 195 -25.49 9.39 -9.67
CA LEU A 195 -26.35 8.46 -10.41
C LEU A 195 -26.01 7.01 -10.06
N PRO A 196 -27.00 6.10 -10.05
CA PRO A 196 -26.74 4.66 -10.01
C PRO A 196 -25.83 4.24 -11.16
N LEU A 197 -24.95 3.28 -10.89
CA LEU A 197 -24.02 2.73 -11.88
C LEU A 197 -24.75 2.25 -13.15
N ALA A 198 -25.88 1.56 -13.01
CA ALA A 198 -26.64 1.07 -14.17
C ALA A 198 -27.28 2.19 -15.02
N ASP A 199 -27.61 3.33 -14.42
CA ASP A 199 -28.21 4.47 -15.14
C ASP A 199 -27.17 5.14 -16.05
N LEU A 200 -25.88 5.12 -15.66
CA LEU A 200 -24.78 5.60 -16.49
C LEU A 200 -24.52 4.70 -17.71
N GLU A 201 -24.94 3.43 -17.66
CA GLU A 201 -24.77 2.47 -18.76
C GLU A 201 -25.86 2.61 -19.82
N ALA A 202 -27.10 2.86 -19.39
CA ALA A 202 -28.27 2.88 -20.26
C ALA A 202 -28.22 4.01 -21.31
N ASP A 203 -27.63 5.15 -20.96
CA ASP A 203 -27.69 6.38 -21.78
C ASP A 203 -26.57 6.49 -22.84
N LEU A 204 -25.47 5.73 -22.71
CA LEU A 204 -24.21 5.98 -23.43
C LEU A 204 -23.76 4.85 -24.37
N GLY A 205 -24.54 3.77 -24.53
CA GLY A 205 -24.31 2.72 -25.53
C GLY A 205 -24.20 1.31 -24.96
N SER A 206 -23.31 0.47 -25.52
CA SER A 206 -23.19 -0.94 -25.13
C SER A 206 -22.61 -1.10 -23.72
N PRO A 207 -23.32 -1.73 -22.75
CA PRO A 207 -22.86 -1.90 -21.37
C PRO A 207 -21.47 -2.55 -21.25
N CYS A 208 -21.12 -3.41 -22.21
CA CYS A 208 -19.83 -4.09 -22.29
C CYS A 208 -18.64 -3.13 -22.43
N LEU A 209 -18.85 -1.91 -22.94
CA LEU A 209 -17.82 -0.90 -23.12
C LEU A 209 -17.83 0.14 -22.00
N ILE A 210 -19.00 0.44 -21.41
CA ILE A 210 -19.14 1.47 -20.38
C ILE A 210 -18.57 1.01 -19.03
N ARG A 211 -18.86 -0.23 -18.61
CA ARG A 211 -18.39 -0.77 -17.31
C ARG A 211 -16.88 -0.69 -17.12
N PRO A 212 -16.04 -1.17 -18.07
CA PRO A 212 -14.59 -1.06 -17.94
C PRO A 212 -14.11 0.39 -17.79
N ILE A 213 -14.76 1.34 -18.47
CA ILE A 213 -14.44 2.76 -18.38
C ILE A 213 -14.81 3.29 -16.99
N LEU A 214 -16.03 3.03 -16.49
CA LEU A 214 -16.46 3.41 -15.14
C LEU A 214 -15.52 2.86 -14.06
N PHE A 215 -15.17 1.57 -14.13
CA PHE A 215 -14.27 0.95 -13.16
C PHE A 215 -12.85 1.53 -13.24
N HIS A 216 -12.38 1.86 -14.44
CA HIS A 216 -11.11 2.57 -14.61
C HIS A 216 -11.15 3.97 -13.98
N LEU A 217 -12.25 4.71 -14.16
CA LEU A 217 -12.44 6.04 -13.57
C LEU A 217 -12.56 5.98 -12.04
N LEU A 218 -13.18 4.93 -11.49
CA LEU A 218 -13.18 4.66 -10.05
C LEU A 218 -11.77 4.36 -9.54
N TRP A 219 -11.02 3.48 -10.21
CA TRP A 219 -9.64 3.15 -9.84
C TRP A 219 -8.74 4.39 -9.84
N THR A 220 -8.86 5.21 -10.87
CA THR A 220 -8.12 6.48 -11.02
C THR A 220 -8.74 7.64 -10.24
N LYS A 221 -9.77 7.39 -9.42
CA LYS A 221 -10.44 8.39 -8.58
C LYS A 221 -10.88 9.65 -9.35
N MET A 222 -11.21 9.49 -10.62
CA MET A 222 -11.85 10.54 -11.42
C MET A 222 -13.35 10.61 -11.14
N ILE A 223 -13.90 9.51 -10.61
CA ILE A 223 -15.25 9.41 -10.04
C ILE A 223 -15.16 8.60 -8.74
N HIS A 224 -16.20 8.66 -7.92
CA HIS A 224 -16.20 8.15 -6.55
C HIS A 224 -17.46 7.32 -6.25
N ALA A 225 -17.32 6.34 -5.37
CA ALA A 225 -18.41 5.53 -4.83
C ALA A 225 -18.06 5.09 -3.39
N ASP A 226 -19.06 4.69 -2.61
CA ASP A 226 -18.82 4.06 -1.31
C ASP A 226 -18.26 2.64 -1.50
N LEU A 227 -16.93 2.53 -1.43
CA LEU A 227 -16.23 1.26 -1.56
C LEU A 227 -16.31 0.39 -0.29
N LEU A 228 -16.89 0.86 0.81
CA LEU A 228 -17.14 0.05 2.02
C LEU A 228 -18.36 -0.86 1.87
N ARG A 229 -19.10 -0.74 0.76
CA ARG A 229 -20.21 -1.61 0.36
C ARG A 229 -19.90 -2.30 -0.96
N PRO A 230 -20.43 -3.50 -1.22
CA PRO A 230 -20.23 -4.15 -2.51
C PRO A 230 -20.65 -3.24 -3.67
N LEU A 231 -19.84 -3.18 -4.72
CA LEU A 231 -20.23 -2.51 -5.96
C LEU A 231 -21.39 -3.30 -6.61
N THR A 232 -22.48 -2.60 -6.89
CA THR A 232 -23.69 -3.14 -7.52
C THR A 232 -24.23 -2.14 -8.55
N ASP A 233 -25.20 -2.58 -9.35
CA ASP A 233 -25.91 -1.72 -10.30
C ASP A 233 -26.57 -0.50 -9.62
N SER A 234 -26.94 -0.62 -8.33
CA SER A 234 -27.53 0.45 -7.52
C SER A 234 -26.52 1.36 -6.83
N THR A 235 -25.22 1.08 -6.96
CA THR A 235 -24.17 1.90 -6.34
C THR A 235 -24.18 3.30 -6.95
N LEU A 236 -24.31 4.31 -6.10
CA LEU A 236 -24.25 5.71 -6.52
C LEU A 236 -22.80 6.10 -6.86
N ILE A 237 -22.64 6.60 -8.07
CA ILE A 237 -21.40 7.16 -8.59
C ILE A 237 -21.47 8.67 -8.49
N ASN A 238 -20.40 9.29 -8.00
CA ASN A 238 -20.26 10.73 -7.83
C ASN A 238 -19.06 11.23 -8.62
N ARG A 239 -19.10 12.50 -9.04
CA ARG A 239 -17.94 13.17 -9.65
C ARG A 239 -16.91 13.62 -8.62
N GLU A 240 -17.37 14.00 -7.44
CA GLU A 240 -16.53 14.45 -6.33
C GLU A 240 -16.54 13.42 -5.20
N ALA A 241 -15.49 13.42 -4.38
CA ALA A 241 -15.50 12.65 -3.15
C ALA A 241 -16.56 13.23 -2.20
N ALA A 242 -17.45 12.37 -1.70
CA ALA A 242 -18.41 12.73 -0.67
C ALA A 242 -17.72 12.98 0.68
#